data_AF-A0A9E3F0C2-F1
#
_entry.id   AF-A0A9E3F0C2-F1
#
_cell.length_a   1.000
_cell.length_b   1.000
_cell.length_c   1.000
_cell.angle_alpha   90.00
_cell.angle_beta   90.00
_cell.angle_gamma   90.00
#
_symmetry.space_group_name_H-M   'P 1'
#
loop_
_entity.id
_entity.type
_entity.pdbx_description
1 polymer ?
#
loop_
_entity_poly.entity_id
_entity_poly.type
_entity_poly.pdbx_seq_one_letter_code
_entity_poly.pdbx_strand_id
1 'polypeptide(L)'
;MNGSNPISRRTALQLGATAGALPWVHIRTAGAAGKLTVGFWDHWVPDGNKVMQRQVDAWAAKNKVDVTVDFVTSNGNKMLMTGVAESQAKAGHD
;
A
#
# COMPACT_ATOMS: atom_id res chain seq x y z
N MET A 1 -39.88 8.80 30.12
CA MET A 1 -40.30 7.84 29.08
C MET A 1 -39.57 8.21 27.79
N ASN A 2 -38.42 7.59 27.51
CA ASN A 2 -37.69 7.80 26.25
C ASN A 2 -38.06 6.69 25.26
N GLY A 3 -39.07 6.95 24.43
CA GLY A 3 -39.40 6.10 23.29
C GLY A 3 -38.73 6.66 22.04
N SER A 4 -37.63 6.06 21.60
CA SER A 4 -37.15 6.28 20.23
C SER A 4 -38.18 5.71 19.27
N ASN A 5 -38.87 6.57 18.51
CA ASN A 5 -39.82 6.11 17.51
C ASN A 5 -39.11 5.26 16.45
N PRO A 6 -39.59 4.03 16.16
CA PRO A 6 -39.00 3.19 15.14
C PRO A 6 -39.14 3.85 13.77
N ILE A 7 -38.08 3.83 12.97
CA ILE A 7 -38.08 4.39 11.61
C ILE A 7 -39.10 3.63 10.77
N SER A 8 -40.09 4.34 10.24
CA SER A 8 -41.10 3.73 9.38
C SER A 8 -40.50 3.30 8.04
N ARG A 9 -41.05 2.26 7.40
CA ARG A 9 -40.64 1.83 6.05
C ARG A 9 -40.64 2.98 5.04
N ARG A 10 -41.61 3.90 5.15
CA ARG A 10 -41.72 5.08 4.29
C ARG A 10 -40.57 6.07 4.54
N THR A 11 -40.24 6.31 5.80
CA THR A 11 -39.10 7.14 6.20
C THR A 11 -37.79 6.53 5.71
N ALA A 12 -37.63 5.22 5.82
CA ALA A 12 -36.45 4.51 5.30
C ALA A 12 -36.34 4.62 3.76
N LEU A 13 -37.45 4.48 3.03
CA LEU A 13 -37.48 4.66 1.57
C LEU A 13 -37.13 6.09 1.13
N GLN A 14 -37.63 7.11 1.85
CA GLN A 14 -37.30 8.51 1.58
C GLN A 14 -35.82 8.82 1.86
N LEU A 15 -35.25 8.26 2.93
CA LEU A 15 -33.83 8.41 3.26
C LEU A 15 -32.93 7.65 2.27
N GLY A 16 -33.33 6.47 1.80
CA GLY A 16 -32.59 5.73 0.77
C GLY A 16 -32.60 6.44 -0.59
N ALA A 17 -33.74 7.01 -1.00
CA ALA A 17 -33.85 7.76 -2.25
C ALA A 17 -32.99 9.04 -2.25
N THR A 18 -32.89 9.73 -1.10
CA THR A 18 -32.02 10.91 -0.96
C THR A 18 -30.54 10.56 -0.97
N ALA A 19 -30.14 9.41 -0.41
CA ALA A 19 -28.78 8.89 -0.54
C ALA A 19 -28.42 8.53 -1.99
N GLY A 20 -29.36 8.00 -2.77
CA GLY A 20 -29.16 7.70 -4.20
C GLY A 20 -29.04 8.94 -5.10
N ALA A 21 -29.57 10.08 -4.66
CA ALA A 21 -29.49 11.37 -5.36
C ALA A 21 -28.23 12.18 -5.00
N LEU A 22 -27.39 11.70 -4.07
CA LEU A 22 -26.09 12.32 -3.82
C LEU A 22 -25.25 12.20 -5.10
N PRO A 23 -24.54 13.26 -5.50
CA PRO A 23 -23.56 13.13 -6.56
C PRO A 23 -22.42 12.30 -6.00
N TRP A 24 -22.45 10.97 -6.21
CA TRP A 24 -21.36 10.04 -5.91
C TRP A 24 -20.12 10.27 -6.79
N VAL A 25 -20.05 11.41 -7.47
CA VAL A 25 -18.86 11.85 -8.20
C VAL A 25 -17.75 12.06 -7.17
N HIS A 26 -16.61 11.43 -7.42
CA HIS A 26 -15.43 11.35 -6.54
C HIS A 26 -15.49 10.30 -5.41
N ILE A 27 -16.60 9.58 -5.20
CA ILE A 27 -16.59 8.40 -4.32
C ILE A 27 -15.98 7.24 -5.09
N ARG A 28 -14.65 7.22 -5.12
CA ARG A 28 -13.89 6.02 -5.47
C ARG A 28 -13.99 5.12 -4.25
N THR A 29 -14.60 3.94 -4.38
CA THR A 29 -14.50 2.91 -3.35
C THR A 29 -13.02 2.76 -3.01
N ALA A 30 -12.64 3.26 -1.84
CA ALA A 30 -11.29 3.20 -1.34
C ALA A 30 -11.06 1.76 -0.87
N GLY A 31 -10.99 0.82 -1.81
CA GLY A 31 -10.16 -0.34 -1.58
C GLY A 31 -8.74 0.22 -1.55
N ALA A 32 -8.18 0.44 -0.35
CA ALA A 32 -6.74 0.59 -0.23
C ALA A 32 -6.14 -0.58 -1.02
N ALA A 33 -5.33 -0.33 -2.06
CA ALA A 33 -4.89 -1.39 -2.96
C ALA A 33 -3.87 -2.35 -2.32
N GLY A 34 -3.87 -2.41 -0.98
CA GLY A 34 -2.96 -3.18 -0.17
C GLY A 34 -1.66 -2.44 0.11
N LYS A 35 -0.82 -3.11 0.89
CA LYS A 35 0.59 -2.78 1.06
C LYS A 35 1.40 -3.74 0.21
N LEU A 36 2.46 -3.25 -0.42
CA LEU A 36 3.42 -4.06 -1.16
C LEU A 36 4.82 -3.78 -0.62
N THR A 37 5.50 -4.82 -0.18
CA THR A 37 6.94 -4.76 0.11
C THR A 37 7.69 -5.38 -1.06
N VAL A 38 8.65 -4.66 -1.61
CA VAL A 38 9.48 -5.12 -2.73
C VAL A 38 10.96 -4.91 -2.43
N GLY A 39 11.76 -5.93 -2.72
CA GLY A 39 13.22 -5.84 -2.70
C GLY A 39 13.75 -5.69 -4.13
N PHE A 40 14.61 -4.71 -4.35
CA PHE A 40 15.42 -4.61 -5.57
C PHE A 40 16.89 -4.82 -5.24
N TRP A 41 17.63 -5.34 -6.20
CA TRP A 41 19.07 -5.20 -6.19
C TRP A 41 19.45 -3.74 -6.42
N ASP A 42 20.40 -3.22 -5.63
CA ASP A 42 20.92 -1.87 -5.86
C ASP A 42 21.52 -1.74 -7.25
N HIS A 43 21.40 -0.54 -7.79
CA HIS A 43 21.91 -0.23 -9.11
C HIS A 43 23.37 0.21 -9.01
N TRP A 44 24.23 -0.46 -9.76
CA TRP A 44 25.67 -0.16 -9.84
C TRP A 44 25.98 1.20 -10.46
N VAL A 45 25.07 1.77 -11.24
CA VAL A 45 25.21 3.13 -11.79
C VAL A 45 24.76 4.16 -10.74
N PRO A 46 25.55 5.22 -10.50
CA PRO A 46 25.15 6.34 -9.65
C PRO A 46 23.75 6.84 -9.98
N ASP A 47 22.96 7.15 -8.95
CA ASP A 47 21.56 7.61 -9.03
C ASP A 47 20.54 6.62 -9.62
N GLY A 48 20.93 5.41 -10.05
CA GLY A 48 19.99 4.42 -10.59
C GLY A 48 18.84 4.07 -9.65
N ASN A 49 19.12 3.88 -8.36
CA ASN A 49 18.09 3.64 -7.34
C ASN A 49 17.08 4.78 -7.25
N LYS A 50 17.52 6.04 -7.40
CA LYS A 50 16.62 7.20 -7.37
C LYS A 50 15.66 7.17 -8.55
N VAL A 51 16.14 6.79 -9.74
CA VAL A 51 15.29 6.64 -10.93
C VAL A 51 14.31 5.50 -10.73
N MET A 52 14.75 4.35 -10.21
CA MET A 52 13.86 3.22 -9.90
C MET A 52 12.79 3.58 -8.88
N GLN A 53 13.15 4.25 -7.79
CA GLN A 53 12.21 4.72 -6.77
C GLN A 53 11.12 5.59 -7.39
N ARG A 54 11.48 6.54 -8.27
CA ARG A 54 10.50 7.39 -8.96
C ARG A 54 9.50 6.61 -9.80
N GLN A 55 9.94 5.53 -10.46
CA GLN A 55 9.03 4.67 -11.24
C GLN A 55 8.05 3.93 -10.33
N VAL A 56 8.55 3.39 -9.20
CA VAL A 56 7.72 2.73 -8.19
C VAL A 56 6.70 3.70 -7.60
N ASP A 57 7.14 4.90 -7.20
CA ASP A 57 6.27 5.93 -6.62
C ASP A 57 5.16 6.35 -7.59
N ALA A 58 5.49 6.53 -8.87
CA ALA A 58 4.51 6.87 -9.90
C ALA A 58 3.47 5.77 -10.08
N TRP A 59 3.90 4.50 -10.10
CA TRP A 59 2.98 3.36 -10.16
C TRP A 59 2.14 3.24 -8.88
N ALA A 60 2.76 3.38 -7.71
CA ALA A 60 2.12 3.31 -6.40
C ALA A 60 1.01 4.36 -6.27
N ALA A 61 1.31 5.61 -6.66
CA ALA A 61 0.36 6.70 -6.66
C ALA A 61 -0.82 6.44 -7.61
N LYS A 62 -0.55 5.94 -8.83
CA LYS A 62 -1.58 5.60 -9.82
C LYS A 62 -2.51 4.49 -9.32
N ASN A 63 -1.96 3.49 -8.64
CA ASN A 63 -2.69 2.30 -8.21
C ASN A 63 -3.18 2.37 -6.77
N LYS A 64 -2.84 3.42 -6.03
CA LYS A 64 -3.16 3.61 -4.60
C LYS A 64 -2.64 2.48 -3.71
N VAL A 65 -1.43 2.03 -4.01
CA VAL A 65 -0.71 1.00 -3.23
C VAL A 65 0.29 1.71 -2.34
N ASP A 66 0.35 1.33 -1.07
CA ASP A 66 1.43 1.73 -0.16
C ASP A 66 2.63 0.80 -0.39
N VAL A 67 3.66 1.29 -1.08
CA VAL A 67 4.83 0.50 -1.48
C VAL A 67 6.03 0.83 -0.60
N THR A 68 6.59 -0.19 0.05
CA THR A 68 7.90 -0.11 0.72
C THR A 68 8.95 -0.77 -0.16
N VAL A 69 10.01 -0.04 -0.46
CA VAL A 69 11.13 -0.52 -1.29
C VAL A 69 12.37 -0.69 -0.43
N ASP A 70 12.98 -1.87 -0.51
CA ASP A 70 14.33 -2.11 0.01
C ASP A 70 15.31 -2.28 -1.16
N PHE A 71 16.45 -1.59 -1.10
CA PHE A 71 17.51 -1.71 -2.09
C PHE A 71 18.66 -2.52 -1.49
N VAL A 72 18.66 -3.81 -1.81
CA VAL A 72 19.66 -4.78 -1.39
C VAL A 72 20.95 -4.52 -2.17
N THR A 73 21.97 -4.05 -1.46
CA THR A 73 23.24 -3.68 -2.07
C THR A 73 24.22 -4.85 -2.11
N SER A 74 24.86 -5.05 -3.25
CA SER A 74 25.99 -5.97 -3.42
C SER A 74 27.35 -5.31 -3.27
N ASN A 75 27.38 -3.99 -3.04
CA ASN A 75 28.64 -3.25 -3.00
C ASN A 75 29.46 -3.64 -1.78
N GLY A 76 30.76 -3.84 -1.99
CA GLY A 76 31.72 -4.11 -0.91
C GLY A 76 31.49 -5.41 -0.15
N ASN A 77 31.14 -6.51 -0.84
CA ASN A 77 30.90 -7.84 -0.26
C ASN A 77 29.71 -7.92 0.72
N LYS A 78 28.77 -6.97 0.68
CA LYS A 78 27.62 -6.97 1.58
C LYS A 78 26.77 -8.25 1.51
N MET A 79 26.63 -8.88 0.35
CA MET A 79 25.99 -10.21 0.25
C MET A 79 26.64 -11.25 1.16
N LEU A 80 27.98 -11.32 1.17
CA LEU A 80 28.71 -12.27 2.00
C LEU A 80 28.51 -11.94 3.49
N MET A 81 28.50 -10.65 3.84
CA MET A 81 28.23 -10.22 5.22
C MET A 81 26.80 -10.56 5.66
N THR A 82 25.81 -10.35 4.79
CA THR A 82 24.41 -10.70 5.08
C THR A 82 24.26 -12.21 5.28
N GLY A 83 24.80 -13.05 4.39
CA GLY A 83 24.73 -14.51 4.56
C GLY A 83 25.45 -15.01 5.81
N VAL A 84 26.59 -14.40 6.20
CA VAL A 84 27.24 -14.71 7.48
C VAL A 84 26.36 -14.31 8.67
N ALA A 85 25.70 -13.15 8.61
CA ALA A 85 24.81 -12.69 9.66
C ALA A 85 23.55 -13.57 9.78
N GLU A 86 22.95 -13.98 8.66
CA GLU A 86 21.80 -14.91 8.61
C GLU A 86 22.18 -16.29 9.19
N SER A 87 23.34 -16.82 8.78
CA SER A 87 23.91 -18.05 9.32
C SER A 87 24.11 -17.99 10.85
N GLN A 88 24.66 -16.87 11.36
CA GLN A 88 24.85 -16.66 12.80
C GLN A 88 23.52 -16.50 13.55
N ALA A 89 22.56 -15.79 12.95
CA ALA A 89 21.25 -15.57 13.52
C ALA A 89 20.36 -16.83 13.50
N LYS A 90 20.73 -17.84 12.71
CA LYS A 90 19.91 -19.04 12.41
C LYS A 90 18.52 -18.66 11.89
N ALA A 91 18.47 -17.56 11.14
CA ALA A 91 17.27 -16.99 10.58
C ALA A 91 17.67 -16.25 9.31
N GLY A 92 17.04 -16.60 8.20
CA GLY A 92 17.43 -16.13 6.87
C GLY A 92 16.70 -16.90 5.79
N HIS A 93 17.01 -16.58 4.55
CA HIS A 93 16.49 -17.31 3.40
C HIS A 93 17.25 -18.64 3.16
N ASP A 94 18.42 -18.80 3.77
CA ASP A 94 19.43 -19.84 3.59
C ASP A 94 19.71 -20.68 4.84
#